data_AF-A0A091KMX3-F1
#
_entry.id   AF-A0A091KMX3-F1
#
_cell.length_a   1.000
_cell.length_b   1.000
_cell.length_c   1.000
_cell.angle_alpha   90.00
_cell.angle_beta   90.00
_cell.angle_gamma   90.00
#
_symmetry.space_group_name_H-M   'P 1'
#
loop_
_entity.id
_entity.type
_entity.pdbx_description
1 polymer ?
#
loop_
_entity_poly.entity_id
_entity_poly.type
_entity_poly.pdbx_seq_one_letter_code
_entity_poly.pdbx_strand_id
1 'polypeptide(L)'
;VIKCLESYKAQHPDISDARFQEMKELACELKSDKGLKQWKFAWSKCQETKLVFEKKLEAALRTRSVLETLEVKPSCTSTPASGKLPPRRMLRKAQSFDLPCGLSRCGSKLLTAGLQTAWMDTGAASPRQKPRAGAGTLDCCSPTAAWVPSRLSFAVSYCSKLRHIIDEMVTTEREYVRSLCYIIDSYFPEMERLDLPQDLRGKRSVIFGNLEKLYDFHSQYFLRELESCCNHPLRVSHCFLRHKDQFGMYALYSKNKPKSDSLLASHGNTFFKFKQVQLGDKMDLASYLLKPIQRMSKYALLLKDLIKECSEAQEQELGYLRAAEEMVKFQLRHGNDLLAMDAIRDCDVNLKEQGQLVRQDEFTIWLGRRKCQRHVFLFEDLILFSKPKRIEGGFDVYIYKRSFKTADIGLTENSGDSGLRFEIWFRRRKSSDTYILQASSAETKQAWTNDIAKILWQQAARNKEIRMQEMVSMGVGNKPFLDIKPSEAAINDRAIDYIMKGRGARTRASIAVSLFDH
;
A
#
# COMPACT_ATOMS: atom_id res chain seq x y z
N VAL A 1 -33.19 -15.63 7.68
CA VAL A 1 -32.55 -15.01 6.50
C VAL A 1 -33.54 -14.80 5.36
N ILE A 2 -33.95 -15.83 4.61
CA ILE A 2 -34.83 -15.68 3.42
C ILE A 2 -36.11 -14.87 3.74
N LYS A 3 -36.91 -15.29 4.73
CA LYS A 3 -38.09 -14.53 5.22
C LYS A 3 -37.82 -13.06 5.61
N CYS A 4 -36.59 -12.72 6.01
CA CYS A 4 -36.21 -11.36 6.34
C CYS A 4 -35.95 -10.52 5.07
N LEU A 5 -35.35 -11.13 4.04
CA LEU A 5 -35.16 -10.49 2.73
C LEU A 5 -36.49 -10.32 2.00
N GLU A 6 -37.36 -11.34 2.05
CA GLU A 6 -38.72 -11.29 1.49
C GLU A 6 -39.56 -10.19 2.15
N SER A 7 -39.54 -10.10 3.50
CA SER A 7 -40.22 -9.04 4.24
C SER A 7 -39.63 -7.64 3.94
N TYR A 8 -38.31 -7.52 3.80
CA TYR A 8 -37.66 -6.27 3.38
C TYR A 8 -38.12 -5.84 1.97
N LYS A 9 -38.21 -6.77 1.01
CA LYS A 9 -38.72 -6.47 -0.35
C LYS A 9 -40.21 -6.09 -0.33
N ALA A 10 -41.02 -6.67 0.55
CA ALA A 10 -42.42 -6.30 0.71
C ALA A 10 -42.60 -4.90 1.33
N GLN A 11 -41.68 -4.45 2.19
CA GLN A 11 -41.70 -3.11 2.80
C GLN A 11 -41.10 -2.02 1.91
N HIS A 12 -40.25 -2.41 0.95
CA HIS A 12 -39.57 -1.50 0.03
C HIS A 12 -39.78 -1.95 -1.43
N PRO A 13 -40.95 -1.65 -2.03
CA PRO A 13 -41.23 -2.02 -3.42
C PRO A 13 -40.25 -1.35 -4.39
N ASP A 14 -39.82 -2.10 -5.40
CA ASP A 14 -38.90 -1.61 -6.43
C ASP A 14 -39.49 -0.38 -7.15
N ILE A 15 -38.73 0.71 -7.23
CA ILE A 15 -39.09 1.85 -8.09
C ILE A 15 -38.98 1.38 -9.55
N SER A 16 -40.07 1.50 -10.30
CA SER A 16 -40.11 1.01 -11.69
C SER A 16 -39.09 1.74 -12.58
N ASP A 17 -38.48 0.99 -13.52
CA ASP A 17 -37.55 1.56 -14.49
C ASP A 17 -38.21 2.67 -15.34
N ALA A 18 -39.53 2.58 -15.55
CA ALA A 18 -40.35 3.63 -16.16
C ALA A 18 -40.29 4.96 -15.39
N ARG A 19 -40.47 4.97 -14.06
CA ARG A 19 -40.35 6.19 -13.24
C ARG A 19 -38.96 6.80 -13.30
N PHE A 20 -37.91 5.97 -13.38
CA PHE A 20 -36.57 6.49 -13.59
C PHE A 20 -36.41 7.11 -14.98
N GLN A 21 -37.03 6.56 -16.02
CA GLN A 21 -37.01 7.16 -17.36
C GLN A 21 -37.82 8.46 -17.43
N GLU A 22 -38.99 8.56 -16.78
CA GLU A 22 -39.75 9.82 -16.63
C GLU A 22 -38.88 10.91 -15.95
N MET A 23 -38.22 10.58 -14.83
CA MET A 23 -37.33 11.52 -14.12
C MET A 23 -36.10 11.94 -14.94
N LYS A 24 -35.66 11.11 -15.89
CA LYS A 24 -34.57 11.41 -16.82
C LYS A 24 -35.01 12.38 -17.91
N GLU A 25 -36.21 12.17 -18.46
CA GLU A 25 -36.81 13.01 -19.50
C GLU A 25 -37.08 14.42 -18.96
N LEU A 26 -37.70 14.53 -17.78
CA LEU A 26 -37.85 15.80 -17.06
C LEU A 26 -36.50 16.51 -16.81
N ALA A 27 -35.44 15.78 -16.47
CA ALA A 27 -34.11 16.36 -16.27
C ALA A 27 -33.48 16.88 -17.58
N CYS A 28 -33.79 16.25 -18.72
CA CYS A 28 -33.38 16.67 -20.06
C CYS A 28 -34.18 17.88 -20.56
N GLU A 29 -35.50 17.90 -20.38
CA GLU A 29 -36.38 19.02 -20.75
C GLU A 29 -36.01 20.29 -20.00
N LEU A 30 -35.76 20.18 -18.69
CA LEU A 30 -35.28 21.28 -17.85
C LEU A 30 -33.80 21.65 -18.09
N LYS A 31 -33.12 21.00 -19.06
CA LYS A 31 -31.70 21.20 -19.44
C LYS A 31 -30.74 21.24 -18.24
N SER A 32 -31.05 20.48 -17.19
CA SER A 32 -30.36 20.58 -15.90
C SER A 32 -29.21 19.58 -15.81
N ASP A 33 -27.99 20.02 -16.15
CA ASP A 33 -26.76 19.23 -15.98
C ASP A 33 -26.60 18.68 -14.55
N LYS A 34 -27.04 19.44 -13.55
CA LYS A 34 -27.04 19.03 -12.14
C LYS A 34 -28.06 17.93 -11.89
N GLY A 35 -29.28 18.08 -12.40
CA GLY A 35 -30.33 17.06 -12.34
C GLY A 35 -29.92 15.77 -13.04
N LEU A 36 -29.37 15.84 -14.25
CA LEU A 36 -28.92 14.68 -15.02
C LEU A 36 -27.75 13.95 -14.33
N LYS A 37 -26.83 14.67 -13.68
CA LYS A 37 -25.76 14.06 -12.86
C LYS A 37 -26.32 13.37 -11.61
N GLN A 38 -27.28 13.99 -10.92
CA GLN A 38 -27.95 13.39 -9.76
C GLN A 38 -28.78 12.15 -10.15
N TRP A 39 -29.48 12.20 -11.29
CA TRP A 39 -30.20 11.06 -11.86
C TRP A 39 -29.26 9.88 -12.17
N LYS A 40 -28.15 10.12 -12.88
CA LYS A 40 -27.15 9.08 -13.19
C LYS A 40 -26.60 8.42 -11.92
N PHE A 41 -26.34 9.20 -10.87
CA PHE A 41 -25.88 8.68 -9.58
C PHE A 41 -26.95 7.84 -8.87
N ALA A 42 -28.18 8.34 -8.77
CA ALA A 42 -29.29 7.64 -8.13
C ALA A 42 -29.64 6.32 -8.83
N TRP A 43 -29.72 6.34 -10.16
CA TRP A 43 -29.92 5.15 -11.00
C TRP A 43 -28.81 4.12 -10.77
N SER A 44 -27.54 4.54 -10.85
CA SER A 44 -26.40 3.64 -10.63
C SER A 44 -26.42 3.01 -9.23
N LYS A 45 -26.78 3.76 -8.19
CA LYS A 45 -26.88 3.24 -6.82
C LYS A 45 -28.08 2.32 -6.62
N CYS A 46 -29.21 2.57 -7.30
CA CYS A 46 -30.37 1.68 -7.28
C CYS A 46 -30.02 0.32 -7.92
N GLN A 47 -29.42 0.32 -9.11
CA GLN A 47 -29.01 -0.90 -9.81
C GLN A 47 -27.93 -1.69 -9.05
N GLU A 48 -26.93 -1.01 -8.46
CA GLU A 48 -25.94 -1.65 -7.57
C GLU A 48 -26.60 -2.31 -6.35
N THR A 49 -27.55 -1.63 -5.71
CA THR A 49 -28.29 -2.16 -4.54
C THR A 49 -29.15 -3.37 -4.93
N LYS A 50 -29.86 -3.29 -6.05
CA LYS A 50 -30.69 -4.39 -6.60
C LYS A 50 -29.85 -5.64 -6.88
N LEU A 51 -28.73 -5.49 -7.58
CA LEU A 51 -27.83 -6.60 -7.91
C LEU A 51 -27.16 -7.22 -6.66
N VAL A 52 -26.86 -6.42 -5.62
CA VAL A 52 -26.38 -6.93 -4.33
C VAL A 52 -27.49 -7.67 -3.55
N PHE A 53 -28.74 -7.22 -3.64
CA PHE A 53 -29.88 -7.90 -3.03
C PHE A 53 -30.19 -9.23 -3.72
N GLU A 54 -30.26 -9.25 -5.05
CA GLU A 54 -30.50 -10.44 -5.88
C GLU A 54 -29.43 -11.51 -5.62
N LYS A 55 -28.14 -11.16 -5.63
CA LYS A 55 -27.05 -12.09 -5.29
C LYS A 55 -27.14 -12.65 -3.86
N LYS A 56 -27.61 -11.86 -2.88
CA LYS A 56 -27.82 -12.34 -1.50
C LYS A 56 -29.02 -13.28 -1.39
N LEU A 57 -30.10 -13.01 -2.13
CA LEU A 57 -31.27 -13.87 -2.18
C LEU A 57 -30.95 -15.19 -2.88
N GLU A 58 -30.26 -15.15 -4.03
CA GLU A 58 -29.79 -16.32 -4.76
C GLU A 58 -28.86 -17.18 -3.90
N ALA A 59 -27.88 -16.57 -3.22
CA ALA A 59 -26.99 -17.29 -2.30
C ALA A 59 -27.77 -18.00 -1.17
N ALA A 60 -28.75 -17.31 -0.56
CA ALA A 60 -29.58 -17.89 0.50
C ALA A 60 -30.48 -19.02 0.00
N LEU A 61 -31.04 -18.91 -1.22
CA LEU A 61 -31.82 -19.96 -1.86
C LEU A 61 -30.95 -21.18 -2.22
N ARG A 62 -29.72 -20.97 -2.71
CA ARG A 62 -28.74 -22.05 -2.93
C ARG A 62 -28.39 -22.76 -1.62
N THR A 63 -28.15 -22.04 -0.52
CA THR A 63 -27.93 -22.65 0.80
C THR A 63 -29.14 -23.48 1.27
N ARG A 64 -30.37 -23.00 1.03
CA ARG A 64 -31.59 -23.75 1.33
C ARG A 64 -31.69 -25.03 0.51
N SER A 65 -31.49 -24.97 -0.80
CA SER A 65 -31.53 -26.13 -1.69
C SER A 65 -30.49 -27.20 -1.32
N VAL A 66 -29.27 -26.79 -0.92
CA VAL A 66 -28.24 -27.71 -0.41
C VAL A 66 -28.67 -28.39 0.90
N LEU A 67 -29.35 -27.68 1.80
CA LEU A 67 -29.90 -28.27 3.03
C LEU A 67 -31.06 -29.24 2.74
N GLU A 68 -32.00 -28.87 1.87
CA GLU A 68 -33.12 -29.75 1.48
C GLU A 68 -32.63 -31.02 0.74
N THR A 69 -31.53 -30.90 -0.02
CA THR A 69 -30.87 -32.05 -0.68
C THR A 69 -30.18 -33.00 0.32
N LEU A 70 -29.87 -32.53 1.54
CA LEU A 70 -29.29 -33.35 2.61
C LEU A 70 -30.37 -34.06 3.46
N GLU A 71 -31.61 -33.56 3.48
CA GLU A 71 -32.72 -34.18 4.22
C GLU A 71 -33.51 -35.22 3.40
N VAL A 72 -33.50 -35.13 2.06
CA VAL A 72 -34.25 -36.05 1.18
C VAL A 72 -33.40 -37.23 0.70
N LYS A 73 -33.18 -38.22 1.58
CA LYS A 73 -32.76 -39.60 1.22
C LYS A 73 -33.42 -40.66 2.12
N PRO A 74 -34.55 -41.26 1.70
CA PRO A 74 -35.26 -42.27 2.48
C PRO A 74 -34.90 -43.73 2.10
N SER A 75 -34.59 -44.56 3.11
CA SER A 75 -34.60 -46.05 3.09
C SER A 75 -33.61 -46.75 2.11
N CYS A 76 -33.16 -48.01 2.29
CA CYS A 76 -33.34 -49.08 3.30
C CYS A 76 -31.91 -49.54 3.79
N THR A 77 -31.57 -50.61 4.54
CA THR A 77 -32.14 -51.71 5.37
C THR A 77 -30.91 -52.38 6.07
N SER A 78 -30.93 -53.09 7.21
CA SER A 78 -31.87 -53.23 8.32
C SER A 78 -31.33 -54.16 9.43
N THR A 79 -31.17 -53.68 10.67
CA THR A 79 -31.14 -54.44 11.97
C THR A 79 -30.09 -55.55 12.22
N PRO A 80 -29.85 -55.96 13.49
CA PRO A 80 -29.97 -55.29 14.80
C PRO A 80 -28.56 -55.24 15.51
N ALA A 81 -28.32 -54.98 16.81
CA ALA A 81 -29.14 -54.92 18.03
C ALA A 81 -28.46 -54.09 19.17
N SER A 82 -29.23 -53.72 20.20
CA SER A 82 -28.85 -53.46 21.62
C SER A 82 -27.67 -52.52 21.97
N GLY A 83 -27.77 -51.54 22.89
CA GLY A 83 -28.90 -51.12 23.74
C GLY A 83 -28.45 -50.22 24.92
N LYS A 84 -29.40 -49.71 25.71
CA LYS A 84 -29.29 -48.88 26.94
C LYS A 84 -29.01 -47.36 26.80
N LEU A 85 -30.06 -46.58 27.06
CA LEU A 85 -30.08 -45.23 27.68
C LEU A 85 -30.08 -45.40 29.23
N PRO A 86 -30.17 -44.34 30.09
CA PRO A 86 -30.05 -42.86 29.97
C PRO A 86 -28.87 -42.34 30.89
N PRO A 87 -28.78 -41.11 31.51
CA PRO A 87 -29.68 -39.95 31.57
C PRO A 87 -29.08 -38.52 31.47
N ARG A 88 -29.97 -37.51 31.57
CA ARG A 88 -29.71 -36.05 31.63
C ARG A 88 -29.47 -35.56 33.08
N ARG A 89 -28.68 -34.49 33.30
CA ARG A 89 -29.17 -33.12 33.67
C ARG A 89 -28.11 -32.10 34.17
N MET A 90 -28.38 -30.83 33.84
CA MET A 90 -28.20 -29.58 34.63
C MET A 90 -26.84 -28.85 34.75
N LEU A 91 -26.99 -27.56 35.08
CA LEU A 91 -25.99 -26.47 35.13
C LEU A 91 -25.30 -26.35 36.50
N ARG A 92 -24.19 -25.58 36.56
CA ARG A 92 -23.91 -24.64 37.67
C ARG A 92 -23.12 -23.40 37.19
N LYS A 93 -22.93 -22.43 38.09
CA LYS A 93 -22.43 -21.05 37.87
C LYS A 93 -21.51 -20.66 39.05
N ALA A 94 -20.75 -19.57 38.90
CA ALA A 94 -19.79 -18.99 39.86
C ALA A 94 -18.39 -19.68 39.85
N GLN A 95 -17.29 -19.07 40.33
CA GLN A 95 -17.15 -17.80 41.09
C GLN A 95 -15.81 -17.08 40.81
N SER A 96 -15.59 -15.91 41.41
CA SER A 96 -14.39 -15.06 41.22
C SER A 96 -13.21 -15.44 42.13
N PHE A 97 -11.98 -15.07 41.74
CA PHE A 97 -10.80 -14.90 42.60
C PHE A 97 -9.86 -13.84 42.01
N ASP A 98 -9.04 -13.19 42.85
CA ASP A 98 -8.33 -11.95 42.53
C ASP A 98 -6.87 -11.92 43.04
N LEU A 99 -6.02 -11.10 42.39
CA LEU A 99 -4.62 -10.73 42.76
C LEU A 99 -3.53 -11.84 42.80
N PRO A 100 -2.20 -11.51 42.78
CA PRO A 100 -1.53 -10.24 42.43
C PRO A 100 -0.36 -10.38 41.40
N CYS A 101 0.32 -9.25 41.15
CA CYS A 101 1.45 -8.99 40.22
C CYS A 101 2.55 -10.06 39.99
N GLY A 102 3.09 -10.06 38.76
CA GLY A 102 4.40 -10.65 38.41
C GLY A 102 5.07 -9.96 37.22
N LEU A 103 6.33 -9.50 37.38
CA LEU A 103 7.11 -8.85 36.32
C LEU A 103 7.72 -9.86 35.34
N SER A 104 7.46 -9.74 34.04
CA SER A 104 8.13 -10.51 32.97
C SER A 104 8.97 -9.61 32.06
N ARG A 105 10.29 -9.68 32.23
CA ARG A 105 11.28 -8.93 31.45
C ARG A 105 11.70 -9.72 30.20
N CYS A 106 10.95 -9.61 29.10
CA CYS A 106 11.34 -10.19 27.81
C CYS A 106 12.03 -9.13 26.92
N GLY A 107 13.35 -9.27 26.73
CA GLY A 107 14.16 -8.31 25.99
C GLY A 107 14.15 -8.54 24.47
N SER A 108 13.18 -7.95 23.77
CA SER A 108 13.20 -7.90 22.29
C SER A 108 14.18 -6.84 21.81
N LYS A 109 15.34 -7.26 21.28
CA LYS A 109 16.36 -6.36 20.71
C LYS A 109 15.81 -5.68 19.45
N LEU A 110 15.63 -4.36 19.50
CA LEU A 110 15.27 -3.54 18.35
C LEU A 110 16.43 -3.48 17.34
N LEU A 111 16.19 -3.98 16.12
CA LEU A 111 17.05 -3.75 14.97
C LEU A 111 16.76 -2.36 14.37
N THR A 112 17.30 -1.32 15.00
CA THR A 112 17.32 0.04 14.43
C THR A 112 18.63 0.23 13.66
N ALA A 113 18.63 -0.14 12.37
CA ALA A 113 19.74 0.12 11.45
C ALA A 113 19.27 1.14 10.40
N GLY A 114 19.79 2.38 10.47
CA GLY A 114 19.29 3.49 9.64
C GLY A 114 19.90 4.87 9.86
N LEU A 115 20.89 5.02 10.75
CA LEU A 115 21.80 6.18 10.78
C LEU A 115 23.23 5.66 10.93
N GLN A 116 24.17 6.25 10.20
CA GLN A 116 25.58 5.84 10.19
C GLN A 116 26.50 7.06 10.07
N THR A 117 27.19 7.38 11.16
CA THR A 117 28.30 8.34 11.22
C THR A 117 29.42 7.69 12.03
N ALA A 118 30.63 7.66 11.47
CA ALA A 118 31.70 6.79 11.95
C ALA A 118 32.53 7.40 13.10
N TRP A 119 32.99 6.51 13.99
CA TRP A 119 34.13 6.69 14.89
C TRP A 119 34.98 5.41 14.81
N MET A 120 36.29 5.50 15.01
CA MET A 120 37.28 4.45 14.66
C MET A 120 37.85 3.69 15.87
N ASP A 121 38.34 2.47 15.61
CA ASP A 121 39.39 1.74 16.35
C ASP A 121 39.11 1.28 17.81
N THR A 122 39.76 0.24 18.38
CA THR A 122 40.83 -0.67 17.87
C THR A 122 40.76 -2.08 18.50
N GLY A 123 41.15 -3.14 17.76
CA GLY A 123 41.68 -4.44 18.28
C GLY A 123 40.75 -5.41 19.05
N ALA A 124 41.08 -6.70 19.28
CA ALA A 124 42.07 -7.59 18.64
C ALA A 124 41.79 -9.10 18.94
N ALA A 125 42.28 -9.99 18.06
CA ALA A 125 42.67 -11.42 18.27
C ALA A 125 41.76 -12.50 18.95
N SER A 126 41.15 -13.33 18.09
CA SER A 126 41.03 -14.82 18.08
C SER A 126 42.09 -15.69 18.82
N PRO A 127 41.96 -17.05 18.92
CA PRO A 127 40.78 -17.97 19.00
C PRO A 127 41.02 -19.24 19.90
N ARG A 128 40.33 -20.38 19.63
CA ARG A 128 40.46 -21.79 20.15
C ARG A 128 39.60 -22.13 21.39
N GLN A 129 39.14 -23.38 21.65
CA GLN A 129 39.06 -24.65 20.87
C GLN A 129 37.90 -25.54 21.42
N LYS A 130 37.52 -26.62 20.71
CA LYS A 130 36.59 -27.68 21.20
C LYS A 130 37.33 -28.82 21.91
N PRO A 131 36.61 -29.69 22.65
CA PRO A 131 36.67 -31.12 22.31
C PRO A 131 35.31 -31.88 22.29
N ARG A 132 35.40 -33.12 21.77
CA ARG A 132 34.45 -34.27 21.83
C ARG A 132 34.50 -34.94 23.22
N ALA A 133 33.70 -35.94 23.61
CA ALA A 133 32.39 -36.50 23.20
C ALA A 133 31.92 -37.51 24.28
N GLY A 134 30.71 -38.06 24.17
CA GLY A 134 30.23 -39.19 24.99
C GLY A 134 28.85 -39.65 24.53
N ALA A 135 28.54 -40.95 24.66
CA ALA A 135 27.27 -41.55 24.22
C ALA A 135 26.65 -42.41 25.34
N GLY A 136 25.33 -42.58 25.28
CA GLY A 136 24.51 -43.41 26.17
C GLY A 136 23.15 -43.69 25.51
N THR A 137 22.49 -44.77 25.90
CA THR A 137 21.49 -45.45 25.05
C THR A 137 20.22 -45.84 25.81
N LEU A 138 19.09 -45.96 25.09
CA LEU A 138 17.80 -46.54 25.52
C LEU A 138 17.05 -45.70 26.60
N ASP A 139 15.74 -45.86 26.82
CA ASP A 139 14.79 -46.85 26.27
C ASP A 139 13.40 -46.25 25.92
N CYS A 140 12.48 -47.09 25.46
CA CYS A 140 11.20 -46.73 24.85
C CYS A 140 10.01 -46.73 25.83
N CYS A 141 9.05 -45.82 25.62
CA CYS A 141 7.61 -46.12 25.77
C CYS A 141 6.72 -45.04 25.13
N SER A 142 5.52 -45.41 24.71
CA SER A 142 4.50 -44.48 24.17
C SER A 142 3.09 -44.94 24.57
N PRO A 143 2.23 -44.03 25.05
CA PRO A 143 0.79 -44.23 25.07
C PRO A 143 0.13 -43.71 23.77
N THR A 144 -0.91 -44.40 23.32
CA THR A 144 -1.64 -44.12 22.07
C THR A 144 -2.41 -42.80 22.10
N ALA A 145 -1.93 -41.79 21.35
CA ALA A 145 -2.71 -40.61 21.03
C ALA A 145 -3.68 -40.89 19.85
N ALA A 146 -4.94 -40.50 19.98
CA ALA A 146 -5.93 -40.66 18.91
C ALA A 146 -5.59 -39.78 17.70
N TRP A 147 -5.63 -40.36 16.49
CA TRP A 147 -5.31 -39.66 15.24
C TRP A 147 -6.41 -38.66 14.86
N VAL A 148 -6.26 -37.42 15.31
CA VAL A 148 -6.94 -36.26 14.70
C VAL A 148 -6.29 -36.02 13.32
N PRO A 149 -7.05 -35.94 12.22
CA PRO A 149 -6.47 -35.69 10.90
C PRO A 149 -5.68 -34.38 10.87
N SER A 150 -4.39 -34.44 10.51
CA SER A 150 -3.43 -33.33 10.66
C SER A 150 -3.84 -32.03 9.95
N ARG A 151 -4.76 -32.10 8.97
CA ARG A 151 -5.34 -30.93 8.30
C ARG A 151 -6.22 -30.09 9.25
N LEU A 152 -6.95 -30.70 10.19
CA LEU A 152 -7.77 -29.96 11.16
C LEU A 152 -6.91 -29.26 12.22
N SER A 153 -5.93 -29.95 12.80
CA SER A 153 -5.03 -29.34 13.80
C SER A 153 -4.21 -28.20 13.20
N PHE A 154 -3.74 -28.35 11.96
CA PHE A 154 -3.06 -27.27 11.23
C PHE A 154 -3.98 -26.08 10.93
N ALA A 155 -5.22 -26.32 10.46
CA ALA A 155 -6.18 -25.25 10.18
C ALA A 155 -6.63 -24.48 11.44
N VAL A 156 -6.80 -25.16 12.58
CA VAL A 156 -7.10 -24.52 13.87
C VAL A 156 -5.91 -23.68 14.36
N SER A 157 -4.68 -24.20 14.25
CA SER A 157 -3.46 -23.46 14.58
C SER A 157 -3.28 -22.20 13.72
N TYR A 158 -3.46 -22.33 12.40
CA TYR A 158 -3.44 -21.23 11.42
C TYR A 158 -4.42 -20.11 11.78
N CYS A 159 -5.68 -20.46 12.06
CA CYS A 159 -6.69 -19.49 12.48
C CYS A 159 -6.35 -18.83 13.82
N SER A 160 -5.72 -19.55 14.76
CA SER A 160 -5.27 -18.98 16.04
C SER A 160 -4.18 -17.92 15.82
N LYS A 161 -3.14 -18.22 15.02
CA LYS A 161 -2.04 -17.29 14.73
C LYS A 161 -2.53 -15.98 14.11
N LEU A 162 -3.32 -16.05 13.02
CA LEU A 162 -3.87 -14.88 12.37
C LEU A 162 -4.72 -14.03 13.34
N ARG A 163 -5.46 -14.69 14.24
CA ARG A 163 -6.23 -14.01 15.29
C ARG A 163 -5.34 -13.34 16.34
N HIS A 164 -4.24 -13.96 16.75
CA HIS A 164 -3.27 -13.33 17.67
C HIS A 164 -2.62 -12.07 17.07
N ILE A 165 -2.27 -12.07 15.78
CA ILE A 165 -1.66 -10.89 15.13
C ILE A 165 -2.67 -9.72 15.05
N ILE A 166 -3.95 -10.00 14.80
CA ILE A 166 -5.02 -8.99 14.83
C ILE A 166 -5.31 -8.50 16.26
N ASP A 167 -5.33 -9.40 17.24
CA ASP A 167 -5.54 -9.05 18.65
C ASP A 167 -4.39 -8.19 19.20
N GLU A 168 -3.13 -8.48 18.80
CA GLU A 168 -2.00 -7.60 19.05
C GLU A 168 -2.16 -6.25 18.33
N MET A 169 -2.58 -6.25 17.06
CA MET A 169 -2.79 -5.01 16.29
C MET A 169 -3.82 -4.10 16.96
N VAL A 170 -4.97 -4.65 17.36
CA VAL A 170 -6.06 -3.94 18.06
C VAL A 170 -5.65 -3.50 19.47
N THR A 171 -5.02 -4.37 20.25
CA THR A 171 -4.58 -4.04 21.62
C THR A 171 -3.54 -2.93 21.61
N THR A 172 -2.57 -2.99 20.69
CA THR A 172 -1.57 -1.93 20.51
C THR A 172 -2.13 -0.69 19.79
N GLU A 173 -3.27 -0.78 19.10
CA GLU A 173 -4.00 0.38 18.58
C GLU A 173 -4.67 1.16 19.70
N ARG A 174 -5.41 0.47 20.58
CA ARG A 174 -6.06 1.07 21.76
C ARG A 174 -5.03 1.81 22.61
N GLU A 175 -3.86 1.21 22.82
CA GLU A 175 -2.78 1.81 23.60
C GLU A 175 -2.10 2.99 22.88
N TYR A 176 -2.01 2.96 21.55
CA TYR A 176 -1.57 4.11 20.76
C TYR A 176 -2.57 5.27 20.87
N VAL A 177 -3.87 5.03 20.70
CA VAL A 177 -4.93 6.05 20.82
C VAL A 177 -4.96 6.67 22.22
N ARG A 178 -4.87 5.86 23.29
CA ARG A 178 -4.71 6.36 24.67
C ARG A 178 -3.47 7.24 24.82
N SER A 179 -2.34 6.80 24.28
CA SER A 179 -1.09 7.56 24.34
C SER A 179 -1.18 8.90 23.62
N LEU A 180 -1.92 8.99 22.51
CA LEU A 180 -2.18 10.25 21.82
C LEU A 180 -3.10 11.17 22.65
N CYS A 181 -4.19 10.62 23.18
CA CYS A 181 -5.13 11.32 24.08
C CYS A 181 -4.36 11.94 25.26
N TYR A 182 -3.54 11.14 25.94
CA TYR A 182 -2.72 11.57 27.07
C TYR A 182 -1.80 12.77 26.76
N ILE A 183 -1.20 12.81 25.57
CA ILE A 183 -0.35 13.95 25.14
C ILE A 183 -1.21 15.20 24.90
N ILE A 184 -2.38 15.04 24.28
CA ILE A 184 -3.34 16.12 24.04
C ILE A 184 -3.83 16.68 25.39
N ASP A 185 -4.46 15.84 26.21
CA ASP A 185 -5.09 16.23 27.47
C ASP A 185 -4.09 16.79 28.49
N SER A 186 -2.87 16.24 28.55
CA SER A 186 -1.89 16.58 29.59
C SER A 186 -0.89 17.66 29.17
N TYR A 187 -0.53 17.76 27.89
CA TYR A 187 0.55 18.66 27.43
C TYR A 187 0.11 19.76 26.46
N PHE A 188 -1.09 19.70 25.83
CA PHE A 188 -1.58 20.85 25.05
C PHE A 188 -1.94 22.07 25.92
N PRO A 189 -2.62 21.92 27.08
CA PRO A 189 -2.99 23.08 27.92
C PRO A 189 -1.77 23.86 28.44
N GLU A 190 -0.61 23.20 28.58
CA GLU A 190 0.64 23.87 28.97
C GLU A 190 1.11 24.92 27.95
N MET A 191 0.69 24.80 26.68
CA MET A 191 0.95 25.79 25.61
C MET A 191 -0.01 26.98 25.62
N GLU A 192 -1.00 26.99 26.51
CA GLU A 192 -2.01 28.05 26.65
C GLU A 192 -1.82 28.84 27.97
N ARG A 193 -0.82 28.45 28.78
CA ARG A 193 -0.48 29.14 30.03
C ARG A 193 0.15 30.51 29.80
N LEU A 194 -0.14 31.43 30.72
CA LEU A 194 0.36 32.81 30.68
C LEU A 194 1.89 32.91 30.92
N ASP A 195 2.45 31.97 31.68
CA ASP A 195 3.89 31.86 32.00
C ASP A 195 4.70 31.11 30.93
N LEU A 196 4.09 30.75 29.80
CA LEU A 196 4.77 30.12 28.67
C LEU A 196 5.90 31.04 28.11
N PRO A 197 7.16 30.56 28.06
CA PRO A 197 8.30 31.30 27.51
C PRO A 197 8.06 31.83 26.10
N GLN A 198 8.64 32.99 25.80
CA GLN A 198 8.50 33.65 24.49
C GLN A 198 8.95 32.74 23.32
N ASP A 199 9.98 31.92 23.52
CA ASP A 199 10.47 30.96 22.54
C ASP A 199 9.54 29.77 22.28
N LEU A 200 8.53 29.54 23.11
CA LEU A 200 7.51 28.50 22.91
C LEU A 200 6.16 29.09 22.47
N ARG A 201 5.91 30.37 22.74
CA ARG A 201 4.65 31.07 22.45
C ARG A 201 4.28 30.97 20.96
N GLY A 202 3.05 30.52 20.69
CA GLY A 202 2.54 30.30 19.33
C GLY A 202 3.10 29.05 18.61
N LYS A 203 4.10 28.34 19.17
CA LYS A 203 4.77 27.21 18.50
C LYS A 203 4.14 25.83 18.80
N ARG A 204 2.89 25.76 19.30
CA ARG A 204 2.15 24.50 19.54
C ARG A 204 2.17 23.58 18.30
N SER A 205 1.91 24.14 17.12
CA SER A 205 1.97 23.41 15.84
C SER A 205 3.37 22.94 15.41
N VAL A 206 4.45 23.49 15.98
CA VAL A 206 5.83 23.04 15.73
C VAL A 206 6.20 21.90 16.65
N ILE A 207 5.81 21.95 17.94
CA ILE A 207 6.07 20.90 18.92
C ILE A 207 5.21 19.66 18.64
N PHE A 208 3.90 19.85 18.50
CA PHE A 208 2.94 18.75 18.36
C PHE A 208 2.59 18.43 16.90
N GLY A 209 3.01 19.24 15.92
CA GLY A 209 2.70 19.01 14.51
C GLY A 209 1.19 18.93 14.26
N ASN A 210 0.76 17.83 13.65
CA ASN A 210 -0.63 17.48 13.38
C ASN A 210 -1.15 16.31 14.26
N LEU A 211 -0.61 16.13 15.48
CA LEU A 211 -0.96 15.02 16.39
C LEU A 211 -2.47 14.89 16.64
N GLU A 212 -3.17 16.02 16.78
CA GLU A 212 -4.62 16.13 16.98
C GLU A 212 -5.40 15.41 15.86
N LYS A 213 -5.03 15.66 14.60
CA LYS A 213 -5.66 15.03 13.42
C LYS A 213 -5.33 13.54 13.30
N LEU A 214 -4.18 13.10 13.81
CA LEU A 214 -3.85 11.68 13.93
C LEU A 214 -4.73 11.03 15.02
N TYR A 215 -4.88 11.66 16.18
CA TYR A 215 -5.77 11.18 17.23
C TYR A 215 -7.21 11.04 16.74
N ASP A 216 -7.76 12.04 16.05
CA ASP A 216 -9.13 11.98 15.48
C ASP A 216 -9.30 10.81 14.51
N PHE A 217 -8.40 10.68 13.53
CA PHE A 217 -8.46 9.59 12.55
C PHE A 217 -8.41 8.20 13.24
N HIS A 218 -7.47 8.02 14.18
CA HIS A 218 -7.27 6.74 14.83
C HIS A 218 -8.38 6.38 15.82
N SER A 219 -8.86 7.34 16.62
CA SER A 219 -9.91 7.13 17.62
C SER A 219 -11.33 7.00 17.03
N GLN A 220 -11.67 7.83 16.04
CA GLN A 220 -13.03 7.91 15.50
C GLN A 220 -13.29 6.86 14.40
N TYR A 221 -12.26 6.49 13.64
CA TYR A 221 -12.38 5.62 12.46
C TYR A 221 -11.51 4.37 12.53
N PHE A 222 -10.17 4.51 12.56
CA PHE A 222 -9.28 3.38 12.26
C PHE A 222 -9.33 2.26 13.31
N LEU A 223 -9.32 2.60 14.60
CA LEU A 223 -9.48 1.63 15.70
C LEU A 223 -10.78 0.82 15.56
N ARG A 224 -11.90 1.48 15.25
CA ARG A 224 -13.21 0.83 15.11
C ARG A 224 -13.26 -0.13 13.91
N GLU A 225 -12.58 0.22 12.80
CA GLU A 225 -12.42 -0.71 11.68
C GLU A 225 -11.54 -1.90 12.04
N LEU A 226 -10.41 -1.70 12.73
CA LEU A 226 -9.55 -2.79 13.20
C LEU A 226 -10.29 -3.75 14.17
N GLU A 227 -11.07 -3.22 15.10
CA GLU A 227 -11.90 -4.02 16.02
C GLU A 227 -12.94 -4.86 15.26
N SER A 228 -13.43 -4.40 14.11
CA SER A 228 -14.32 -5.20 13.24
C SER A 228 -13.61 -6.38 12.53
N CYS A 229 -12.28 -6.32 12.38
CA CYS A 229 -11.48 -7.37 11.75
C CYS A 229 -11.24 -8.59 12.64
N CYS A 230 -11.53 -8.54 13.95
CA CYS A 230 -11.29 -9.65 14.89
C CYS A 230 -11.96 -10.98 14.51
N ASN A 231 -13.01 -10.95 13.69
CA ASN A 231 -13.70 -12.14 13.18
C ASN A 231 -13.26 -12.55 11.76
N HIS A 232 -12.53 -11.69 11.04
CA HIS A 232 -12.11 -11.90 9.65
C HIS A 232 -10.73 -11.25 9.39
N PRO A 233 -9.61 -11.84 9.86
CA PRO A 233 -8.30 -11.20 9.90
C PRO A 233 -7.83 -10.53 8.59
N LEU A 234 -7.98 -11.22 7.46
CA LEU A 234 -7.43 -10.77 6.17
C LEU A 234 -8.06 -9.47 5.64
N ARG A 235 -9.31 -9.17 6.06
CA ARG A 235 -10.01 -7.93 5.72
C ARG A 235 -9.33 -6.66 6.24
N VAL A 236 -8.38 -6.79 7.17
CA VAL A 236 -7.58 -5.66 7.68
C VAL A 236 -6.82 -4.93 6.57
N SER A 237 -6.43 -5.65 5.50
CA SER A 237 -5.81 -5.09 4.31
C SER A 237 -6.66 -3.98 3.68
N HIS A 238 -7.97 -4.18 3.57
CA HIS A 238 -8.91 -3.19 3.05
C HIS A 238 -9.06 -1.96 3.96
N CYS A 239 -8.90 -2.11 5.28
CA CYS A 239 -8.95 -0.99 6.22
C CYS A 239 -7.75 -0.06 6.00
N PHE A 240 -6.53 -0.61 5.84
CA PHE A 240 -5.35 0.18 5.47
C PHE A 240 -5.51 0.84 4.09
N LEU A 241 -5.97 0.09 3.08
CA LEU A 241 -6.11 0.59 1.71
C LEU A 241 -7.20 1.66 1.57
N ARG A 242 -8.31 1.54 2.31
CA ARG A 242 -9.38 2.55 2.38
C ARG A 242 -8.87 3.89 2.91
N HIS A 243 -8.05 3.85 3.95
CA HIS A 243 -7.60 5.04 4.69
C HIS A 243 -6.22 5.54 4.25
N LYS A 244 -5.77 5.16 3.04
CA LYS A 244 -4.45 5.52 2.48
C LYS A 244 -4.14 7.02 2.55
N ASP A 245 -5.13 7.86 2.27
CA ASP A 245 -4.95 9.30 2.18
C ASP A 245 -4.84 9.93 3.58
N GLN A 246 -5.59 9.40 4.56
CA GLN A 246 -5.48 9.72 5.98
C GLN A 246 -4.10 9.32 6.52
N PHE A 247 -3.56 8.17 6.11
CA PHE A 247 -2.17 7.79 6.42
C PHE A 247 -1.13 8.76 5.83
N GLY A 248 -1.48 9.57 4.81
CA GLY A 248 -0.64 10.67 4.31
C GLY A 248 -0.32 11.73 5.37
N MET A 249 -1.14 11.85 6.42
CA MET A 249 -0.87 12.74 7.55
C MET A 249 0.41 12.40 8.33
N TYR A 250 0.90 11.16 8.25
CA TYR A 250 2.17 10.76 8.87
C TYR A 250 3.39 11.35 8.18
N ALA A 251 3.35 11.56 6.86
CA ALA A 251 4.44 12.21 6.13
C ALA A 251 4.63 13.66 6.58
N LEU A 252 3.53 14.37 6.86
CA LEU A 252 3.55 15.73 7.42
C LEU A 252 4.11 15.74 8.85
N TYR A 253 3.71 14.78 9.68
CA TYR A 253 4.22 14.65 11.06
C TYR A 253 5.72 14.35 11.08
N SER A 254 6.18 13.39 10.27
CA SER A 254 7.59 13.02 10.11
C SER A 254 8.42 14.20 9.60
N LYS A 255 7.94 14.94 8.59
CA LYS A 255 8.58 16.18 8.11
C LYS A 255 8.70 17.27 9.18
N ASN A 256 7.76 17.34 10.12
CA ASN A 256 7.81 18.29 11.22
C ASN A 256 8.72 17.84 12.38
N LYS A 257 8.88 16.53 12.62
CA LYS A 257 9.56 16.00 13.82
C LYS A 257 10.95 16.58 14.11
N PRO A 258 11.86 16.80 13.13
CA PRO A 258 13.15 17.45 13.41
C PRO A 258 13.03 18.88 13.96
N LYS A 259 11.97 19.61 13.60
CA LYS A 259 11.69 20.97 14.10
C LYS A 259 11.14 20.94 15.52
N SER A 260 10.24 20.00 15.81
CA SER A 260 9.82 19.66 17.18
C SER A 260 11.03 19.40 18.06
N ASP A 261 11.92 18.50 17.62
CA ASP A 261 13.00 18.00 18.47
C ASP A 261 14.09 19.05 18.71
N SER A 262 14.37 19.90 17.73
CA SER A 262 15.24 21.08 17.90
C SER A 262 14.64 22.10 18.89
N LEU A 263 13.33 22.33 18.85
CA LEU A 263 12.64 23.27 19.76
C LEU A 263 12.51 22.71 21.19
N LEU A 264 12.28 21.41 21.33
CA LEU A 264 12.27 20.70 22.61
C LEU A 264 13.67 20.66 23.23
N ALA A 265 14.70 20.29 22.48
CA ALA A 265 16.08 20.22 22.98
C ALA A 265 16.64 21.58 23.42
N SER A 266 16.22 22.67 22.77
CA SER A 266 16.71 24.03 23.09
C SER A 266 15.96 24.71 24.23
N HIS A 267 14.62 24.62 24.27
CA HIS A 267 13.79 25.37 25.22
C HIS A 267 12.69 24.53 25.87
N GLY A 268 12.03 23.64 25.11
CA GLY A 268 10.84 22.92 25.58
C GLY A 268 11.10 21.94 26.72
N ASN A 269 12.19 21.17 26.68
CA ASN A 269 12.50 20.16 27.70
C ASN A 269 12.69 20.75 29.09
N THR A 270 13.22 21.98 29.20
CA THR A 270 13.34 22.70 30.49
C THR A 270 11.97 23.09 31.03
N PHE A 271 11.07 23.60 30.17
CA PHE A 271 9.72 24.01 30.54
C PHE A 271 8.83 22.83 30.95
N PHE A 272 8.73 21.80 30.09
CA PHE A 272 7.86 20.64 30.36
C PHE A 272 8.34 19.75 31.51
N LYS A 273 9.59 19.87 31.98
CA LYS A 273 10.13 19.07 33.07
C LYS A 273 9.30 19.15 34.36
N PHE A 274 8.75 20.33 34.70
CA PHE A 274 7.86 20.47 35.85
C PHE A 274 6.58 19.63 35.68
N LYS A 275 5.94 19.73 34.50
CA LYS A 275 4.73 18.98 34.17
C LYS A 275 4.99 17.47 34.14
N GLN A 276 6.12 17.04 33.57
CA GLN A 276 6.56 15.65 33.56
C GLN A 276 6.65 15.08 34.99
N VAL A 277 7.26 15.82 35.92
CA VAL A 277 7.35 15.42 37.34
C VAL A 277 5.97 15.42 38.00
N GLN A 278 5.12 16.42 37.73
CA GLN A 278 3.75 16.49 38.25
C GLN A 278 2.89 15.28 37.83
N LEU A 279 3.07 14.79 36.60
CA LEU A 279 2.36 13.63 36.05
C LEU A 279 2.99 12.28 36.47
N GLY A 280 4.17 12.28 37.10
CA GLY A 280 4.92 11.05 37.40
C GLY A 280 5.54 10.39 36.17
N ASP A 281 5.76 11.17 35.09
CA ASP A 281 6.11 10.65 33.77
C ASP A 281 7.56 10.13 33.70
N LYS A 282 7.71 8.83 33.42
CA LYS A 282 9.02 8.14 33.34
C LYS A 282 9.84 8.50 32.10
N MET A 283 9.20 9.10 31.10
CA MET A 283 9.79 9.48 29.81
C MET A 283 9.53 10.96 29.54
N ASP A 284 10.40 11.61 28.76
CA ASP A 284 10.20 12.99 28.36
C ASP A 284 9.16 13.14 27.23
N LEU A 285 8.69 14.37 27.01
CA LEU A 285 7.71 14.66 25.96
C LEU A 285 8.22 14.31 24.56
N ALA A 286 9.53 14.46 24.30
CA ALA A 286 10.12 14.07 23.01
C ALA A 286 9.99 12.57 22.72
N SER A 287 10.13 11.71 23.74
CA SER A 287 9.87 10.27 23.66
C SER A 287 8.40 9.95 23.38
N TYR A 288 7.47 10.66 24.03
CA TYR A 288 6.04 10.53 23.75
C TYR A 288 5.70 10.91 22.31
N LEU A 289 6.31 11.97 21.77
CA LEU A 289 6.13 12.44 20.40
C LEU A 289 6.79 11.54 19.34
N LEU A 290 7.57 10.51 19.71
CA LEU A 290 8.04 9.47 18.78
C LEU A 290 6.98 8.40 18.49
N LYS A 291 5.94 8.25 19.33
CA LYS A 291 4.92 7.19 19.20
C LYS A 291 4.25 7.13 17.81
N PRO A 292 3.92 8.23 17.11
CA PRO A 292 3.37 8.15 15.76
C PRO A 292 4.32 7.49 14.74
N ILE A 293 5.60 7.83 14.78
CA ILE A 293 6.62 7.26 13.88
C ILE A 293 6.81 5.76 14.20
N GLN A 294 6.84 5.42 15.50
CA GLN A 294 6.90 4.03 15.96
C GLN A 294 5.66 3.20 15.53
N ARG A 295 4.46 3.80 15.53
CA ARG A 295 3.22 3.09 15.15
C ARG A 295 3.25 2.65 13.69
N MET A 296 3.71 3.51 12.78
CA MET A 296 3.86 3.16 11.36
C MET A 296 4.82 1.98 11.15
N SER A 297 5.94 1.95 11.86
CA SER A 297 6.87 0.82 11.84
C SER A 297 6.22 -0.46 12.38
N LYS A 298 5.38 -0.38 13.42
CA LYS A 298 4.66 -1.53 13.96
C LYS A 298 3.59 -2.07 13.00
N TYR A 299 2.87 -1.22 12.26
CA TYR A 299 1.96 -1.68 11.21
C TYR A 299 2.67 -2.46 10.11
N ALA A 300 3.83 -1.97 9.63
CA ALA A 300 4.61 -2.66 8.60
C ALA A 300 5.04 -4.06 9.05
N LEU A 301 5.46 -4.22 10.31
CA LEU A 301 5.80 -5.52 10.88
C LEU A 301 4.57 -6.45 10.98
N LEU A 302 3.45 -5.96 11.56
CA LEU A 302 2.24 -6.77 11.73
C LEU A 302 1.61 -7.20 10.39
N LEU A 303 1.61 -6.33 9.38
CA LEU A 303 1.17 -6.68 8.02
C LEU A 303 2.09 -7.72 7.38
N LYS A 304 3.42 -7.58 7.56
CA LYS A 304 4.39 -8.58 7.10
C LYS A 304 4.23 -9.93 7.80
N ASP A 305 3.84 -9.94 9.08
CA ASP A 305 3.58 -11.18 9.82
C ASP A 305 2.26 -11.85 9.38
N LEU A 306 1.21 -11.07 9.09
CA LEU A 306 0.01 -11.60 8.42
C LEU A 306 0.33 -12.20 7.05
N ILE A 307 1.19 -11.56 6.25
CA ILE A 307 1.64 -12.05 4.93
C ILE A 307 2.36 -13.40 5.04
N LYS A 308 3.19 -13.63 6.08
CA LYS A 308 3.86 -14.93 6.31
C LYS A 308 2.88 -16.05 6.66
N GLU A 309 1.82 -15.72 7.40
CA GLU A 309 0.79 -16.66 7.84
C GLU A 309 -0.38 -16.76 6.83
N CYS A 310 -0.16 -16.36 5.57
CA CYS A 310 -1.09 -16.56 4.46
C CYS A 310 -0.58 -17.64 3.49
N SER A 311 -1.47 -18.54 3.06
CA SER A 311 -1.16 -19.54 2.03
C SER A 311 -1.39 -19.02 0.59
N GLU A 312 -0.70 -19.62 -0.38
CA GLU A 312 -0.80 -19.26 -1.81
C GLU A 312 -2.23 -19.45 -2.37
N ALA A 313 -3.01 -20.36 -1.79
CA ALA A 313 -4.44 -20.52 -2.09
C ALA A 313 -5.31 -19.28 -1.76
N GLN A 314 -4.73 -18.25 -1.15
CA GLN A 314 -5.37 -16.97 -0.82
C GLN A 314 -4.72 -15.79 -1.55
N GLU A 315 -4.21 -16.02 -2.77
CA GLU A 315 -3.47 -15.03 -3.60
C GLU A 315 -4.14 -13.65 -3.67
N GLN A 316 -5.47 -13.57 -3.79
CA GLN A 316 -6.19 -12.30 -3.82
C GLN A 316 -6.05 -11.49 -2.52
N GLU A 317 -6.25 -12.13 -1.37
CA GLU A 317 -6.07 -11.51 -0.04
C GLU A 317 -4.60 -11.15 0.20
N LEU A 318 -3.69 -12.02 -0.24
CA LEU A 318 -2.24 -11.81 -0.19
C LEU A 318 -1.82 -10.59 -1.04
N GLY A 319 -2.48 -10.37 -2.18
CA GLY A 319 -2.32 -9.17 -3.01
C GLY A 319 -2.74 -7.89 -2.28
N TYR A 320 -3.91 -7.88 -1.62
CA TYR A 320 -4.35 -6.73 -0.83
C TYR A 320 -3.46 -6.49 0.41
N LEU A 321 -3.00 -7.54 1.09
CA LEU A 321 -2.06 -7.42 2.21
C LEU A 321 -0.71 -6.84 1.77
N ARG A 322 -0.14 -7.32 0.65
CA ARG A 322 1.09 -6.75 0.06
C ARG A 322 0.90 -5.28 -0.31
N ALA A 323 -0.23 -4.91 -0.91
CA ALA A 323 -0.54 -3.52 -1.24
C ALA A 323 -0.68 -2.64 0.02
N ALA A 324 -1.23 -3.16 1.11
CA ALA A 324 -1.29 -2.47 2.41
C ALA A 324 0.11 -2.32 3.04
N GLU A 325 0.94 -3.36 3.01
CA GLU A 325 2.33 -3.32 3.54
C GLU A 325 3.17 -2.28 2.77
N GLU A 326 3.09 -2.26 1.43
CA GLU A 326 3.77 -1.26 0.59
C GLU A 326 3.23 0.15 0.80
N MET A 327 1.94 0.33 1.07
CA MET A 327 1.38 1.64 1.43
C MET A 327 1.98 2.17 2.75
N VAL A 328 2.07 1.33 3.79
CA VAL A 328 2.69 1.71 5.06
C VAL A 328 4.20 1.98 4.91
N LYS A 329 4.93 1.12 4.16
CA LYS A 329 6.35 1.31 3.82
C LYS A 329 6.61 2.60 3.02
N PHE A 330 5.67 3.00 2.16
CA PHE A 330 5.75 4.28 1.46
C PHE A 330 5.63 5.45 2.46
N GLN A 331 4.57 5.48 3.27
CA GLN A 331 4.34 6.59 4.21
C GLN A 331 5.46 6.72 5.26
N LEU A 332 6.10 5.61 5.64
CA LEU A 332 7.31 5.59 6.50
C LEU A 332 8.51 6.34 5.90
N ARG A 333 8.67 6.31 4.57
CA ARG A 333 9.75 7.04 3.87
C ARG A 333 9.33 8.45 3.47
N HIS A 334 8.06 8.64 3.14
CA HIS A 334 7.56 9.85 2.50
C HIS A 334 7.85 11.15 3.27
N GLY A 335 7.85 11.14 4.60
CA GLY A 335 8.23 12.32 5.40
C GLY A 335 9.71 12.71 5.25
N ASN A 336 10.61 11.74 5.15
CA ASN A 336 12.04 11.96 4.86
C ASN A 336 12.26 12.38 3.40
N ASP A 337 11.50 11.80 2.48
CA ASP A 337 11.50 12.17 1.06
C ASP A 337 11.09 13.63 0.86
N LEU A 338 10.05 14.09 1.57
CA LEU A 338 9.63 15.49 1.57
C LEU A 338 10.64 16.44 2.27
N LEU A 339 11.54 15.94 3.13
CA LEU A 339 12.65 16.72 3.68
C LEU A 339 13.80 16.82 2.68
N ALA A 340 14.14 15.72 2.00
CA ALA A 340 15.17 15.71 0.96
C ALA A 340 14.78 16.58 -0.24
N MET A 341 13.49 16.61 -0.62
CA MET A 341 12.96 17.55 -1.62
C MET A 341 13.14 19.02 -1.21
N ASP A 342 12.85 19.37 0.05
CA ASP A 342 13.08 20.74 0.57
C ASP A 342 14.57 21.13 0.63
N ALA A 343 15.48 20.15 0.61
CA ALA A 343 16.93 20.32 0.61
C ALA A 343 17.54 20.43 -0.80
N ILE A 344 16.75 20.26 -1.87
CA ILE A 344 17.20 20.55 -3.25
C ILE A 344 17.30 22.07 -3.46
N ARG A 345 18.37 22.50 -4.13
CA ARG A 345 18.66 23.90 -4.48
C ARG A 345 18.99 24.05 -5.96
N ASP A 346 18.84 25.27 -6.45
CA ASP A 346 19.15 25.71 -7.82
C ASP A 346 18.41 24.92 -8.91
N CYS A 347 17.23 24.36 -8.60
CA CYS A 347 16.42 23.59 -9.54
C CYS A 347 15.38 24.49 -10.24
N ASP A 348 15.33 24.36 -11.56
CA ASP A 348 14.44 25.06 -12.49
C ASP A 348 13.08 24.35 -12.71
N VAL A 349 12.94 23.12 -12.21
CA VAL A 349 11.73 22.29 -12.37
C VAL A 349 10.86 22.33 -11.12
N ASN A 350 9.55 22.55 -11.29
CA ASN A 350 8.58 22.42 -10.19
C ASN A 350 8.41 20.94 -9.77
N LEU A 351 9.18 20.51 -8.77
CA LEU A 351 9.21 19.12 -8.28
C LEU A 351 7.85 18.60 -7.78
N LYS A 352 6.89 19.49 -7.45
CA LYS A 352 5.55 19.11 -7.01
C LYS A 352 4.66 18.56 -8.14
N GLU A 353 5.03 18.83 -9.40
CA GLU A 353 4.29 18.45 -10.61
C GLU A 353 4.94 17.27 -11.35
N GLN A 354 5.91 16.59 -10.74
CA GLN A 354 6.70 15.50 -11.36
C GLN A 354 6.27 14.11 -10.90
N GLY A 355 5.10 14.02 -10.25
CA GLY A 355 4.64 12.84 -9.54
C GLY A 355 5.33 12.64 -8.20
N GLN A 356 5.09 11.48 -7.59
CA GLN A 356 5.64 11.06 -6.31
C GLN A 356 7.16 10.81 -6.40
N LEU A 357 7.94 11.21 -5.38
CA LEU A 357 9.30 10.70 -5.23
C LEU A 357 9.22 9.22 -4.82
N VAL A 358 9.75 8.34 -5.67
CA VAL A 358 9.70 6.88 -5.51
C VAL A 358 10.93 6.39 -4.74
N ARG A 359 12.11 6.94 -5.07
CA ARG A 359 13.40 6.52 -4.54
C ARG A 359 14.47 7.61 -4.64
N GLN A 360 15.46 7.57 -3.75
CA GLN A 360 16.62 8.46 -3.77
C GLN A 360 17.86 7.78 -3.15
N ASP A 361 19.00 7.84 -3.83
CA ASP A 361 20.25 7.18 -3.42
C ASP A 361 21.48 7.89 -4.04
N GLU A 362 22.67 7.67 -3.48
CA GLU A 362 23.93 8.14 -4.08
C GLU A 362 24.52 7.12 -5.07
N PHE A 363 24.85 7.58 -6.28
CA PHE A 363 25.45 6.79 -7.34
C PHE A 363 26.79 7.33 -7.81
N THR A 364 27.68 6.39 -8.13
CA THR A 364 28.82 6.67 -9.01
C THR A 364 28.34 6.58 -10.45
N ILE A 365 28.28 7.72 -11.14
CA ILE A 365 27.82 7.83 -12.52
C ILE A 365 29.01 7.92 -13.48
N TRP A 366 28.97 7.08 -14.52
CA TRP A 366 29.90 7.11 -15.64
C TRP A 366 29.20 7.71 -16.87
N LEU A 367 29.89 8.65 -17.52
CA LEU A 367 29.48 9.40 -18.71
C LEU A 367 30.61 9.30 -19.73
N GLY A 368 30.57 8.23 -20.54
CA GLY A 368 31.71 7.78 -21.32
C GLY A 368 32.95 7.59 -20.42
N ARG A 369 34.01 8.36 -20.67
CA ARG A 369 35.26 8.33 -19.88
C ARG A 369 35.21 9.12 -18.56
N ARG A 370 34.15 9.89 -18.28
CA ARG A 370 34.05 10.74 -17.06
C ARG A 370 33.30 10.02 -15.95
N LYS A 371 33.87 9.99 -14.74
CA LYS A 371 33.26 9.43 -13.53
C LYS A 371 32.89 10.54 -12.55
N CYS A 372 31.71 10.50 -11.91
CA CYS A 372 31.34 11.45 -10.87
C CYS A 372 30.28 10.90 -9.90
N GLN A 373 30.35 11.29 -8.62
CA GLN A 373 29.29 11.01 -7.64
C GLN A 373 28.10 11.98 -7.82
N ARG A 374 26.88 11.46 -7.71
CA ARG A 374 25.62 12.21 -7.73
C ARG A 374 24.62 11.58 -6.76
N HIS A 375 23.88 12.40 -6.03
CA HIS A 375 22.65 11.94 -5.37
C HIS A 375 21.52 12.06 -6.39
N VAL A 376 20.82 10.94 -6.64
CA VAL A 376 19.85 10.81 -7.72
C VAL A 376 18.46 10.63 -7.10
N PHE A 377 17.50 11.38 -7.63
CA PHE A 377 16.11 11.35 -7.21
C PHE A 377 15.24 10.81 -8.36
N LEU A 378 14.49 9.75 -8.10
CA LEU A 378 13.55 9.14 -9.04
C LEU A 378 12.12 9.49 -8.65
N PHE A 379 11.49 10.37 -9.43
CA PHE A 379 10.06 10.64 -9.39
C PHE A 379 9.35 9.82 -10.47
N GLU A 380 8.02 9.71 -10.41
CA GLU A 380 7.23 8.99 -11.41
C GLU A 380 7.43 9.54 -12.83
N ASP A 381 7.46 10.86 -13.01
CA ASP A 381 7.57 11.52 -14.31
C ASP A 381 8.94 12.19 -14.58
N LEU A 382 9.88 12.17 -13.62
CA LEU A 382 11.20 12.80 -13.73
C LEU A 382 12.31 12.00 -13.01
N ILE A 383 13.50 11.89 -13.62
CA ILE A 383 14.73 11.53 -12.91
C ILE A 383 15.66 12.76 -12.81
N LEU A 384 16.12 13.06 -11.60
CA LEU A 384 16.91 14.27 -11.28
C LEU A 384 18.27 13.90 -10.70
N PHE A 385 19.32 14.54 -11.21
CA PHE A 385 20.71 14.36 -10.81
C PHE A 385 21.21 15.60 -10.08
N SER A 386 21.70 15.42 -8.85
CA SER A 386 22.24 16.49 -7.99
C SER A 386 23.67 16.20 -7.54
N LYS A 387 24.41 17.23 -7.12
CA LYS A 387 25.65 17.08 -6.35
C LYS A 387 25.33 17.33 -4.87
N PRO A 388 25.55 16.37 -3.96
CA PRO A 388 25.43 16.63 -2.53
C PRO A 388 26.51 17.65 -2.10
N LYS A 389 26.12 18.58 -1.24
CA LYS A 389 26.96 19.54 -0.54
C LYS A 389 26.65 19.42 0.96
N ARG A 390 27.60 18.87 1.71
CA ARG A 390 27.54 18.86 3.17
C ARG A 390 27.68 20.29 3.69
N ILE A 391 26.99 20.60 4.78
CA ILE A 391 27.10 21.86 5.52
C ILE A 391 27.51 21.50 6.95
N GLU A 392 28.57 22.14 7.46
CA GLU A 392 29.04 21.90 8.82
C GLU A 392 27.95 22.28 9.83
N GLY A 393 27.59 21.34 10.70
CA GLY A 393 26.47 21.49 11.64
C GLY A 393 25.06 21.51 11.03
N GLY A 394 24.92 21.28 9.71
CA GLY A 394 23.65 21.33 8.98
C GLY A 394 23.24 20.01 8.33
N PHE A 395 22.04 19.99 7.75
CA PHE A 395 21.59 18.89 6.87
C PHE A 395 22.30 18.97 5.51
N ASP A 396 22.52 17.82 4.86
CA ASP A 396 23.09 17.76 3.49
C ASP A 396 22.14 18.46 2.49
N VAL A 397 22.72 19.28 1.61
CA VAL A 397 22.00 20.09 0.61
C VAL A 397 22.30 19.61 -0.80
N TYR A 398 21.28 19.45 -1.63
CA TYR A 398 21.39 18.83 -2.95
C TYR A 398 21.38 19.88 -4.05
N ILE A 399 22.56 20.22 -4.56
CA ILE A 399 22.71 21.22 -5.63
C ILE A 399 22.32 20.57 -6.97
N TYR A 400 21.24 21.03 -7.59
CA TYR A 400 20.76 20.54 -8.88
C TYR A 400 21.84 20.57 -9.97
N LYS A 401 21.82 19.60 -10.89
CA LYS A 401 22.74 19.55 -12.04
C LYS A 401 22.05 19.28 -13.37
N ARG A 402 21.16 18.28 -13.44
CA ARG A 402 20.35 17.93 -14.64
C ARG A 402 19.08 17.20 -14.21
N SER A 403 18.06 17.21 -15.05
CA SER A 403 16.91 16.30 -14.95
C SER A 403 16.44 15.84 -16.34
N PHE A 404 15.68 14.75 -16.39
CA PHE A 404 15.10 14.18 -17.61
C PHE A 404 13.72 13.59 -17.30
N LYS A 405 12.77 13.70 -18.24
CA LYS A 405 11.45 13.07 -18.11
C LYS A 405 11.58 11.55 -18.26
N THR A 406 10.92 10.77 -17.39
CA THR A 406 10.97 9.29 -17.44
C THR A 406 10.37 8.73 -18.75
N ALA A 407 9.48 9.46 -19.41
CA ALA A 407 8.96 9.11 -20.73
C ALA A 407 10.05 9.02 -21.83
N ASP A 408 11.13 9.81 -21.73
CA ASP A 408 12.22 9.81 -22.72
C ASP A 408 13.32 8.76 -22.41
N ILE A 409 13.30 8.11 -21.24
CA ILE A 409 14.34 7.17 -20.82
C ILE A 409 14.04 5.72 -21.22
N GLY A 410 15.09 4.94 -21.39
CA GLY A 410 15.09 3.49 -21.43
C GLY A 410 16.10 2.94 -20.40
N LEU A 411 15.95 1.66 -20.07
CA LEU A 411 16.72 0.97 -19.02
C LEU A 411 17.45 -0.23 -19.64
N THR A 412 18.67 -0.47 -19.18
CA THR A 412 19.39 -1.75 -19.33
C THR A 412 19.81 -2.21 -17.94
N GLU A 413 19.25 -3.32 -17.46
CA GLU A 413 19.34 -3.70 -16.03
C GLU A 413 20.75 -4.12 -15.60
N ASN A 414 21.55 -4.72 -16.48
CA ASN A 414 22.94 -5.09 -16.23
C ASN A 414 23.86 -4.39 -17.23
N SER A 415 24.90 -3.70 -16.75
CA SER A 415 25.94 -3.07 -17.59
C SER A 415 27.33 -3.43 -17.08
N GLY A 416 27.99 -4.38 -17.74
CA GLY A 416 29.30 -4.92 -17.38
C GLY A 416 29.31 -5.85 -16.16
N ASP A 417 30.47 -6.46 -15.91
CA ASP A 417 30.61 -7.72 -15.15
C ASP A 417 30.43 -7.56 -13.63
N SER A 418 30.51 -6.33 -13.13
CA SER A 418 30.48 -6.02 -11.69
C SER A 418 29.16 -6.34 -10.96
N GLY A 419 28.09 -6.69 -11.68
CA GLY A 419 26.75 -6.94 -11.14
C GLY A 419 26.01 -5.69 -10.63
N LEU A 420 26.73 -4.73 -10.02
CA LEU A 420 26.25 -3.52 -9.33
C LEU A 420 25.87 -2.33 -10.26
N ARG A 421 25.92 -2.52 -11.57
CA ARG A 421 25.72 -1.45 -12.58
C ARG A 421 24.50 -1.70 -13.43
N PHE A 422 23.75 -0.62 -13.66
CA PHE A 422 22.67 -0.52 -14.65
C PHE A 422 22.87 0.73 -15.50
N GLU A 423 22.22 0.80 -16.65
CA GLU A 423 22.39 1.90 -17.60
C GLU A 423 21.04 2.53 -17.96
N ILE A 424 21.02 3.86 -17.99
CA ILE A 424 19.91 4.66 -18.47
C ILE A 424 20.33 5.31 -19.78
N TRP A 425 19.52 5.10 -20.82
CA TRP A 425 19.71 5.63 -22.17
C TRP A 425 18.47 6.45 -22.58
N PHE A 426 18.58 7.30 -23.61
CA PHE A 426 17.50 8.21 -24.00
C PHE A 426 16.99 7.91 -25.41
N ARG A 427 15.68 7.67 -25.54
CA ARG A 427 15.00 7.22 -26.77
C ARG A 427 15.11 8.18 -27.97
N ARG A 428 15.39 9.47 -27.70
CA ARG A 428 15.34 10.57 -28.69
C ARG A 428 16.66 11.35 -28.82
N ARG A 429 17.77 10.83 -28.29
CA ARG A 429 19.09 11.48 -28.35
C ARG A 429 20.10 10.64 -29.12
N LYS A 430 21.22 11.27 -29.51
CA LYS A 430 22.40 10.56 -30.01
C LYS A 430 22.93 9.63 -28.91
N SER A 431 23.49 8.49 -29.31
CA SER A 431 23.98 7.41 -28.42
C SER A 431 25.17 7.79 -27.52
N SER A 432 25.63 9.04 -27.56
CA SER A 432 26.65 9.59 -26.66
C SER A 432 26.15 9.88 -25.24
N ASP A 433 24.83 10.00 -25.05
CA ASP A 433 24.22 10.50 -23.82
C ASP A 433 23.81 9.36 -22.85
N THR A 434 24.47 8.20 -22.85
CA THR A 434 24.13 7.12 -21.89
C THR A 434 24.76 7.36 -20.51
N TYR A 435 24.01 7.00 -19.47
CA TYR A 435 24.37 7.15 -18.06
C TYR A 435 24.48 5.77 -17.43
N ILE A 436 25.69 5.32 -17.09
CA ILE A 436 25.88 4.06 -16.35
C ILE A 436 25.94 4.40 -14.86
N LEU A 437 24.96 3.93 -14.09
CA LEU A 437 24.85 4.13 -12.65
C LEU A 437 25.40 2.91 -11.92
N GLN A 438 26.46 3.11 -11.13
CA GLN A 438 26.99 2.10 -10.22
C GLN A 438 26.43 2.33 -8.82
N ALA A 439 25.66 1.36 -8.32
CA ALA A 439 25.07 1.35 -6.99
C ALA A 439 26.09 1.00 -5.89
N SER A 440 25.70 1.28 -4.65
CA SER A 440 26.40 0.86 -3.43
C SER A 440 26.25 -0.64 -3.14
N SER A 441 25.09 -1.23 -3.44
CA SER A 441 24.78 -2.65 -3.21
C SER A 441 23.90 -3.25 -4.32
N ALA A 442 23.83 -4.59 -4.37
CA ALA A 442 23.02 -5.30 -5.35
C ALA A 442 21.52 -5.11 -5.10
N GLU A 443 21.11 -5.01 -3.83
CA GLU A 443 19.74 -4.76 -3.39
C GLU A 443 19.29 -3.35 -3.81
N THR A 444 20.15 -2.35 -3.61
CA THR A 444 19.91 -0.96 -4.05
C THR A 444 19.72 -0.93 -5.57
N LYS A 445 20.63 -1.55 -6.32
CA LYS A 445 20.51 -1.67 -7.78
C LYS A 445 19.19 -2.32 -8.19
N GLN A 446 18.87 -3.50 -7.66
CA GLN A 446 17.66 -4.23 -8.05
C GLN A 446 16.39 -3.45 -7.72
N ALA A 447 16.38 -2.73 -6.59
CA ALA A 447 15.26 -1.88 -6.20
C ALA A 447 15.08 -0.67 -7.14
N TRP A 448 16.18 -0.11 -7.67
CA TRP A 448 16.14 0.93 -8.70
C TRP A 448 15.70 0.41 -10.07
N THR A 449 16.25 -0.73 -10.54
CA THR A 449 15.86 -1.30 -11.83
C THR A 449 14.38 -1.71 -11.83
N ASN A 450 13.91 -2.34 -10.75
CA ASN A 450 12.50 -2.72 -10.59
C ASN A 450 11.56 -1.50 -10.65
N ASP A 451 11.89 -0.39 -9.98
CA ASP A 451 11.05 0.81 -9.98
C ASP A 451 11.06 1.54 -11.33
N ILE A 452 12.22 1.67 -11.97
CA ILE A 452 12.31 2.27 -13.32
C ILE A 452 11.54 1.41 -14.31
N ALA A 453 11.71 0.08 -14.28
CA ALA A 453 10.94 -0.84 -15.12
C ALA A 453 9.43 -0.70 -14.86
N LYS A 454 8.99 -0.62 -13.59
CA LYS A 454 7.59 -0.42 -13.21
C LYS A 454 7.02 0.90 -13.74
N ILE A 455 7.75 2.01 -13.63
CA ILE A 455 7.36 3.31 -14.20
C ILE A 455 7.21 3.20 -15.73
N LEU A 456 8.20 2.61 -16.41
CA LEU A 456 8.18 2.45 -17.86
C LEU A 456 7.03 1.53 -18.34
N TRP A 457 6.73 0.46 -17.61
CA TRP A 457 5.57 -0.41 -17.86
C TRP A 457 4.24 0.31 -17.63
N GLN A 458 4.12 1.09 -16.55
CA GLN A 458 2.94 1.93 -16.28
C GLN A 458 2.74 3.02 -17.33
N GLN A 459 3.82 3.59 -17.88
CA GLN A 459 3.76 4.52 -19.01
C GLN A 459 3.38 3.82 -20.30
N ALA A 460 3.92 2.63 -20.59
CA ALA A 460 3.53 1.83 -21.76
C ALA A 460 2.04 1.43 -21.71
N ALA A 461 1.53 1.03 -20.55
CA ALA A 461 0.12 0.73 -20.33
C ALA A 461 -0.77 1.97 -20.51
N ARG A 462 -0.43 3.11 -19.86
CA ARG A 462 -1.16 4.38 -20.03
C ARG A 462 -1.19 4.84 -21.50
N ASN A 463 -0.05 4.77 -22.20
CA ASN A 463 0.04 5.15 -23.62
C ASN A 463 -0.73 4.20 -24.55
N LYS A 464 -0.89 2.93 -24.19
CA LYS A 464 -1.77 1.99 -24.92
C LYS A 464 -3.24 2.35 -24.72
N GLU A 465 -3.64 2.63 -23.47
CA GLU A 465 -5.02 2.99 -23.14
C GLU A 465 -5.43 4.31 -23.81
N ILE A 466 -4.60 5.35 -23.73
CA ILE A 466 -4.82 6.64 -24.38
C ILE A 466 -5.01 6.45 -25.89
N ARG A 467 -4.13 5.71 -26.57
CA ARG A 467 -4.28 5.43 -28.01
C ARG A 467 -5.53 4.64 -28.36
N MET A 468 -5.94 3.69 -27.51
CA MET A 468 -7.18 2.94 -27.70
C MET A 468 -8.39 3.87 -27.55
N GLN A 469 -8.37 4.78 -26.58
CA GLN A 469 -9.40 5.79 -26.37
C GLN A 469 -9.45 6.81 -27.53
N GLU A 470 -8.30 7.26 -28.03
CA GLU A 470 -8.17 8.11 -29.23
C GLU A 470 -8.76 7.41 -30.46
N MET A 471 -8.39 6.15 -30.73
CA MET A 471 -8.92 5.37 -31.85
C MET A 471 -10.44 5.19 -31.77
N VAL A 472 -10.97 4.90 -30.58
CA VAL A 472 -12.43 4.83 -30.33
C VAL A 472 -13.10 6.19 -30.55
N SER A 473 -12.51 7.29 -30.07
CA SER A 473 -13.02 8.65 -30.28
C SER A 473 -13.00 9.08 -31.74
N MET A 474 -12.05 8.60 -32.53
CA MET A 474 -11.99 8.80 -33.99
C MET A 474 -12.92 7.85 -34.78
N GLY A 475 -13.74 7.04 -34.11
CA GLY A 475 -14.64 6.06 -34.75
C GLY A 475 -13.94 4.82 -35.32
N VAL A 476 -12.60 4.73 -35.19
CA VAL A 476 -11.76 3.59 -35.59
C VAL A 476 -11.76 2.55 -34.48
N GLY A 477 -12.96 2.16 -34.05
CA GLY A 477 -13.16 1.10 -33.06
C GLY A 477 -12.89 -0.28 -33.66
N ASN A 478 -12.49 -1.23 -32.81
CA ASN A 478 -12.30 -2.64 -33.16
C ASN A 478 -13.67 -3.31 -33.37
N LYS A 479 -14.35 -2.97 -34.46
CA LYS A 479 -15.59 -3.64 -34.88
C LYS A 479 -15.25 -5.13 -35.08
N PRO A 480 -15.98 -6.08 -34.47
CA PRO A 480 -15.95 -7.43 -35.00
C PRO A 480 -16.36 -7.34 -36.47
N PHE A 481 -15.70 -8.13 -37.33
CA PHE A 481 -16.00 -8.12 -38.77
C PHE A 481 -17.43 -8.61 -38.96
N LEU A 482 -18.38 -7.67 -39.03
CA LEU A 482 -19.72 -7.94 -39.50
C LEU A 482 -19.55 -8.34 -40.96
N ASP A 483 -19.71 -9.64 -41.23
CA ASP A 483 -19.72 -10.16 -42.60
C ASP A 483 -20.64 -9.28 -43.44
N ILE A 484 -20.02 -8.55 -44.37
CA ILE A 484 -20.74 -7.76 -45.36
C ILE A 484 -21.31 -8.77 -46.35
N LYS A 485 -22.40 -9.43 -45.93
CA LYS A 485 -23.24 -10.23 -46.82
C LYS A 485 -23.56 -9.34 -48.02
N PRO A 486 -23.28 -9.76 -49.25
CA PRO A 486 -23.47 -8.92 -50.43
C PRO A 486 -24.94 -8.52 -50.50
N SER A 487 -25.19 -7.22 -50.33
CA SER A 487 -26.52 -6.64 -50.50
C SER A 487 -26.72 -6.33 -51.98
N GLU A 488 -27.90 -6.65 -52.51
CA GLU A 488 -28.26 -6.36 -53.90
C GLU A 488 -28.35 -4.85 -54.19
N ALA A 489 -28.26 -4.00 -53.17
CA ALA A 489 -28.09 -2.55 -53.29
C ALA A 489 -26.63 -2.11 -53.56
N ALA A 490 -25.67 -3.04 -53.63
CA ALA A 490 -24.31 -2.74 -54.08
C ALA A 490 -24.32 -2.40 -55.58
N ILE A 491 -23.77 -1.23 -55.92
CA ILE A 491 -23.73 -0.74 -57.31
C ILE A 491 -22.76 -1.60 -58.13
N ASN A 492 -23.31 -2.57 -58.85
CA ASN A 492 -22.62 -3.25 -59.94
C ASN A 492 -22.43 -2.30 -61.13
N ASP A 493 -21.49 -2.66 -62.01
CA ASP A 493 -21.12 -1.95 -63.24
C ASP A 493 -20.68 -0.48 -63.10
N ARG A 494 -19.37 -0.32 -62.88
CA ARG A 494 -18.52 0.15 -64.00
C ARG A 494 -17.29 -0.73 -64.16
N ALA A 495 -17.36 -1.68 -65.09
CA ALA A 495 -16.16 -2.30 -65.63
C ALA A 495 -15.32 -1.21 -66.32
N ILE A 496 -14.02 -1.15 -65.99
CA ILE A 496 -13.03 -0.35 -66.72
C ILE A 496 -12.14 -1.34 -67.46
N ASP A 497 -12.34 -1.47 -68.77
CA ASP A 497 -11.55 -2.33 -69.64
C ASP A 497 -10.11 -1.84 -69.76
N TYR A 498 -9.24 -2.31 -68.86
CA TYR A 498 -7.81 -2.05 -68.93
C TYR A 498 -7.11 -3.08 -69.83
N ILE A 499 -7.02 -2.75 -71.13
CA ILE A 499 -6.37 -3.59 -72.14
C ILE A 499 -4.87 -3.76 -71.82
N MET A 500 -4.45 -4.97 -71.46
CA MET A 500 -3.05 -5.33 -71.27
C MET A 500 -2.27 -5.30 -72.60
N LYS A 501 -1.61 -4.19 -72.91
CA LYS A 501 -0.48 -4.16 -73.85
C LYS A 501 0.83 -4.31 -73.07
N GLY A 502 1.55 -5.40 -73.34
CA GLY A 502 2.83 -5.72 -72.68
C GLY A 502 4.08 -5.18 -73.39
N ARG A 503 5.24 -5.63 -72.88
CA ARG A 503 6.64 -5.24 -73.19
C ARG A 503 7.10 -3.91 -72.56
N GLY A 504 8.24 -3.97 -71.85
CA GLY A 504 8.90 -2.75 -71.34
C GLY A 504 9.78 -2.96 -70.10
N ALA A 505 10.77 -3.85 -70.14
CA ALA A 505 11.73 -3.95 -69.04
C ALA A 505 12.67 -2.71 -69.04
N ARG A 506 12.55 -1.85 -68.02
CA ARG A 506 13.51 -0.77 -67.72
C ARG A 506 13.78 -0.67 -66.22
N THR A 507 14.96 -0.19 -65.88
CA THR A 507 15.60 -0.32 -64.56
C THR A 507 15.74 1.02 -63.83
N ARG A 508 15.87 0.92 -62.50
CA ARG A 508 16.69 1.79 -61.62
C ARG A 508 16.48 3.31 -61.70
N ALA A 509 15.88 3.87 -60.64
CA ALA A 509 16.51 4.98 -59.89
C ALA A 509 15.88 5.13 -58.50
N SER A 510 16.70 5.43 -57.48
CA SER A 510 16.26 5.97 -56.20
C SER A 510 16.44 7.49 -56.22
N ILE A 511 15.44 8.26 -55.82
CA ILE A 511 15.57 9.71 -55.57
C ILE A 511 14.92 10.01 -54.22
N ALA A 512 15.60 10.82 -53.41
CA ALA A 512 15.10 11.32 -52.13
C ALA A 512 14.47 12.71 -52.31
N VAL A 513 13.59 13.08 -51.38
CA VAL A 513 13.07 14.46 -51.25
C VAL A 513 13.58 15.03 -49.93
N SER A 514 14.23 16.19 -49.98
CA SER A 514 14.73 16.91 -48.80
C SER A 514 13.69 17.88 -48.25
N LEU A 515 13.95 18.42 -47.06
CA LEU A 515 13.31 19.68 -46.63
C LEU A 515 13.73 20.82 -47.58
N PHE A 516 12.85 21.80 -47.81
CA PHE A 516 12.91 23.10 -47.13
C PHE A 516 11.61 23.91 -47.36
N ASP A 517 11.31 24.76 -46.38
CA ASP A 517 10.46 25.96 -46.31
C ASP A 517 9.30 26.19 -47.29
N HIS A 518 8.11 26.43 -46.72
CA HIS A 518 7.53 27.79 -46.66
C HIS A 518 6.78 28.00 -45.33
#